data_AF-A0A523RTL6-F1
#
_entry.id   AF-A0A523RTL6-F1
#
_cell.length_a   1.000
_cell.length_b   1.000
_cell.length_c   1.000
_cell.angle_alpha   90.00
_cell.angle_beta   90.00
_cell.angle_gamma   90.00
#
_symmetry.space_group_name_H-M   'P 1'
#
loop_
_entity.id
_entity.type
_entity.pdbx_description
1 polymer ?
#
loop_
_entity_poly.entity_id
_entity_poly.type
_entity_poly.pdbx_seq_one_letter_code
_entity_poly.pdbx_strand_id
1 'polypeptide(L)'
;MEGQGWIKFKFGKGAYIMDNAKISQKSSAYLQKEEVLELLEYEISQLEEEGRKVTEEIKERFQRLKRQGSPGEIEEFYNSLEILDKKADYPYEEPSGINEIKRKTSQEKITFPKILDKDVLYERIYGAWLGRCIGCLLGKPVEGWPKKEIENYLKTTDSYPLQDYFPYAPDK
;
A
#
# COMPACT_ATOMS: atom_id res chain seq x y z
N MET A 1 -37.65 -3.69 1.73
CA MET A 1 -36.65 -2.91 0.99
C MET A 1 -35.76 -3.91 0.26
N GLU A 2 -36.05 -4.08 -1.02
CA GLU A 2 -35.38 -5.01 -1.94
C GLU A 2 -33.98 -4.51 -2.30
N GLY A 3 -33.03 -5.45 -2.46
CA GLY A 3 -31.86 -5.29 -3.31
C GLY A 3 -30.73 -4.40 -2.78
N GLN A 4 -29.94 -4.89 -1.83
CA GLN A 4 -28.58 -4.38 -1.66
C GLN A 4 -27.74 -4.85 -2.88
N GLY A 5 -27.59 -3.96 -3.86
CA GLY A 5 -26.64 -4.13 -4.96
C GLY A 5 -25.23 -4.01 -4.40
N TRP A 6 -24.39 -5.00 -4.65
CA TRP A 6 -22.97 -4.98 -4.29
C TRP A 6 -22.22 -4.05 -5.25
N ILE A 7 -21.46 -3.10 -4.68
CA ILE A 7 -20.68 -2.08 -5.41
C ILE A 7 -19.51 -2.74 -6.13
N LYS A 8 -19.29 -2.43 -7.40
CA LYS A 8 -18.13 -2.92 -8.17
C LYS A 8 -17.00 -1.91 -8.05
N PHE A 9 -15.88 -2.36 -7.51
CA PHE A 9 -14.64 -1.62 -7.50
C PHE A 9 -13.75 -2.11 -8.65
N LYS A 10 -13.24 -1.19 -9.46
CA LYS A 10 -12.18 -1.47 -10.45
C LYS A 10 -10.87 -0.96 -9.90
N PHE A 11 -9.88 -1.84 -9.86
CA PHE A 11 -8.51 -1.52 -9.47
C PHE A 11 -7.73 -1.02 -10.69
N GLY A 12 -7.11 0.15 -10.56
CA GLY A 12 -6.15 0.65 -11.54
C GLY A 12 -5.10 1.50 -10.85
N LYS A 13 -3.81 1.19 -11.07
CA LYS A 13 -2.62 1.97 -10.70
C LYS A 13 -2.79 2.88 -9.47
N GLY A 14 -3.20 2.31 -8.34
CA GLY A 14 -3.22 2.98 -7.04
C GLY A 14 -4.53 3.64 -6.59
N ALA A 15 -5.67 3.47 -7.28
CA ALA A 15 -6.97 3.96 -6.76
C ALA A 15 -8.17 3.07 -7.15
N TYR A 16 -9.16 3.04 -6.24
CA TYR A 16 -10.46 2.39 -6.41
C TYR A 16 -11.39 3.24 -7.30
N ILE A 17 -11.85 2.70 -8.44
CA ILE A 17 -12.86 3.33 -9.29
C ILE A 17 -14.22 2.64 -9.08
N MET A 18 -15.26 3.39 -8.71
CA MET A 18 -16.62 2.87 -8.52
C MET A 18 -17.31 2.64 -9.88
N ASP A 19 -17.88 1.45 -10.08
CA ASP A 19 -18.68 1.09 -11.24
C ASP A 19 -20.01 0.46 -10.74
N ASN A 20 -21.17 0.88 -11.24
CA ASN A 20 -22.48 0.48 -10.69
C ASN A 20 -23.12 -0.70 -11.43
N ALA A 21 -22.31 -1.69 -11.84
CA ALA A 21 -22.77 -2.85 -12.60
C ALA A 21 -23.01 -4.08 -11.71
N LYS A 22 -24.14 -4.78 -11.89
CA LYS A 22 -24.42 -6.07 -11.21
C LYS A 22 -23.33 -7.10 -11.54
N ILE A 23 -22.62 -7.58 -10.51
CA ILE A 23 -21.56 -8.60 -10.62
C ILE A 23 -22.20 -10.00 -10.61
N SER A 24 -21.87 -10.84 -11.58
CA SER A 24 -22.25 -12.27 -11.58
C SER A 24 -21.29 -13.10 -10.72
N GLN A 25 -21.70 -14.26 -10.21
CA GLN A 25 -20.80 -15.17 -9.47
C GLN A 25 -19.53 -15.52 -10.26
N LYS A 26 -19.66 -15.71 -11.58
CA LYS A 26 -18.50 -15.90 -12.45
C LYS A 26 -17.61 -14.65 -12.42
N SER A 27 -18.14 -13.46 -12.65
CA SER A 27 -17.34 -12.22 -12.58
C SER A 27 -16.70 -11.99 -11.20
N SER A 28 -17.34 -12.39 -10.11
CA SER A 28 -16.79 -12.30 -8.75
C SER A 28 -15.61 -13.23 -8.55
N ALA A 29 -15.70 -14.49 -9.02
CA ALA A 29 -14.59 -15.44 -8.92
C ALA A 29 -13.38 -15.03 -9.77
N TYR A 30 -13.61 -14.38 -10.92
CA TYR A 30 -12.54 -13.80 -11.72
C TYR A 30 -11.86 -12.66 -10.96
N LEU A 31 -12.63 -11.67 -10.45
CA LEU A 31 -12.09 -10.57 -9.65
C LEU A 31 -11.21 -11.07 -8.48
N GLN A 32 -11.63 -12.12 -7.79
CA GLN A 32 -10.84 -12.77 -6.74
C GLN A 32 -9.54 -13.39 -7.27
N LYS A 33 -9.56 -14.00 -8.45
CA LYS A 33 -8.36 -14.55 -9.09
C LYS A 33 -7.37 -13.43 -9.45
N GLU A 34 -7.83 -12.33 -10.05
CA GLU A 34 -6.95 -11.23 -10.41
C GLU A 34 -6.31 -10.56 -9.18
N GLU A 35 -7.09 -10.36 -8.11
CA GLU A 35 -6.58 -9.84 -6.83
C GLU A 35 -5.52 -10.78 -6.22
N VAL A 36 -5.77 -12.09 -6.19
CA VAL A 36 -4.80 -13.07 -5.66
C VAL A 36 -3.52 -13.09 -6.50
N LEU A 37 -3.63 -12.99 -7.83
CA LEU A 37 -2.46 -12.90 -8.70
C LEU A 37 -1.66 -11.62 -8.48
N GLU A 38 -2.32 -10.50 -8.17
CA GLU A 38 -1.63 -9.25 -7.81
C GLU A 38 -0.91 -9.39 -6.46
N LEU A 39 -1.58 -9.95 -5.44
CA LEU A 39 -0.94 -10.23 -4.14
C LEU A 39 0.28 -11.14 -4.29
N LEU A 40 0.19 -12.15 -5.15
CA LEU A 40 1.31 -13.04 -5.47
C LEU A 40 2.47 -12.31 -6.18
N GLU A 41 2.19 -11.28 -6.98
CA GLU A 41 3.23 -10.46 -7.59
C GLU A 41 4.02 -9.68 -6.52
N TYR A 42 3.30 -9.13 -5.53
CA TYR A 42 3.93 -8.49 -4.38
C TYR A 42 4.70 -9.49 -3.52
N GLU A 43 4.15 -10.68 -3.28
CA GLU A 43 4.83 -11.74 -2.53
C GLU A 43 6.16 -12.14 -3.19
N ILE A 44 6.17 -12.36 -4.51
CA ILE A 44 7.42 -12.67 -5.24
C ILE A 44 8.43 -11.54 -5.11
N SER A 45 7.98 -10.29 -5.20
CA SER A 45 8.84 -9.11 -5.06
C SER A 45 9.42 -9.04 -3.64
N GLN A 46 8.59 -9.25 -2.61
CA GLN A 46 8.99 -9.27 -1.22
C GLN A 46 10.00 -10.40 -0.94
N LEU A 47 9.77 -11.61 -1.45
CA LEU A 47 10.70 -12.73 -1.30
C LEU A 47 12.05 -12.43 -1.95
N GLU A 48 12.08 -11.77 -3.10
CA GLU A 48 13.32 -11.34 -3.75
C GLU A 48 14.05 -10.27 -2.92
N GLU A 49 13.32 -9.32 -2.34
CA GLU A 49 13.82 -8.30 -1.43
C GLU A 49 14.37 -8.88 -0.13
N GLU A 50 13.71 -9.87 0.47
CA GLU A 50 14.17 -10.62 1.67
C GLU A 50 15.33 -11.60 1.39
N GLY A 51 15.82 -11.62 0.15
CA GLY A 51 16.96 -12.43 -0.24
C GLY A 51 16.64 -13.92 -0.43
N ARG A 52 15.38 -14.30 -0.68
CA ARG A 52 15.03 -15.68 -1.06
C ARG A 52 15.46 -15.98 -2.49
N LYS A 53 15.66 -17.27 -2.79
CA LYS A 53 16.05 -17.77 -4.12
C LYS A 53 14.86 -17.77 -5.10
N VAL A 54 14.40 -16.59 -5.50
CA VAL A 54 13.43 -16.43 -6.59
C VAL A 54 14.15 -16.63 -7.93
N THR A 55 14.07 -17.84 -8.49
CA THR A 55 14.69 -18.18 -9.79
C THR A 55 13.84 -17.70 -10.96
N GLU A 56 14.44 -17.63 -12.16
CA GLU A 56 13.70 -17.35 -13.40
C GLU A 56 12.59 -18.36 -13.66
N GLU A 57 12.77 -19.63 -13.28
CA GLU A 57 11.74 -20.67 -13.41
C GLU A 57 10.48 -20.37 -12.58
N ILE A 58 10.65 -19.77 -11.39
CA ILE A 58 9.54 -19.32 -10.53
C ILE A 58 8.82 -18.15 -11.19
N LYS A 59 9.56 -17.17 -11.72
CA LYS A 59 9.01 -16.02 -12.44
C LYS A 59 8.24 -16.48 -13.68
N GLU A 60 8.76 -17.42 -14.45
CA GLU A 60 8.09 -18.02 -15.60
C GLU A 60 6.84 -18.81 -15.22
N ARG A 61 6.89 -19.61 -14.13
CA ARG A 61 5.73 -20.35 -13.62
C ARG A 61 4.61 -19.37 -13.25
N PHE A 62 4.95 -18.27 -12.58
CA PHE A 62 4.00 -17.22 -12.25
C PHE A 62 3.38 -16.57 -13.51
N GLN A 63 4.17 -16.28 -14.54
CA GLN A 63 3.64 -15.74 -15.81
C GLN A 63 2.68 -16.71 -16.51
N ARG A 64 2.92 -18.03 -16.43
CA ARG A 64 1.98 -19.04 -16.92
C ARG A 64 0.67 -19.03 -16.11
N LEU A 65 0.75 -18.95 -14.79
CA LEU A 65 -0.42 -18.88 -13.91
C LEU A 65 -1.26 -17.62 -14.15
N LYS A 66 -0.61 -16.47 -14.39
CA LYS A 66 -1.32 -15.23 -14.78
C LYS A 66 -2.20 -15.42 -16.01
N ARG A 67 -1.74 -16.17 -17.02
CA ARG A 67 -2.48 -16.39 -18.27
C ARG A 67 -3.59 -17.41 -18.15
N GLN A 68 -3.32 -18.54 -17.49
CA GLN A 68 -4.20 -19.71 -17.57
C GLN A 68 -4.32 -20.53 -16.27
N GLY A 69 -3.76 -20.06 -15.15
CA GLY A 69 -3.80 -20.80 -13.89
C GLY A 69 -5.20 -20.94 -13.32
N SER A 70 -5.55 -22.13 -12.86
CA SER A 70 -6.73 -22.39 -12.03
C SER A 70 -6.48 -21.93 -10.58
N PRO A 71 -7.53 -21.67 -9.78
CA PRO A 71 -7.37 -21.30 -8.38
C PRO A 71 -6.53 -22.30 -7.55
N GLY A 72 -6.69 -23.61 -7.79
CA GLY A 72 -5.91 -24.64 -7.10
C GLY A 72 -4.42 -24.61 -7.46
N GLU A 73 -4.08 -24.39 -8.74
CA GLU A 73 -2.68 -24.25 -9.17
C GLU A 73 -2.03 -22.98 -8.61
N ILE A 74 -2.82 -21.91 -8.44
CA ILE A 74 -2.37 -20.65 -7.83
C ILE A 74 -2.07 -20.85 -6.34
N GLU A 75 -2.96 -21.54 -5.62
CA GLU A 75 -2.76 -21.88 -4.21
C GLU A 75 -1.56 -22.82 -4.00
N GLU A 76 -1.41 -23.84 -4.84
CA GLU A 76 -0.25 -24.74 -4.81
C GLU A 76 1.06 -23.96 -5.05
N PHE A 77 1.04 -23.03 -6.02
CA PHE A 77 2.18 -22.19 -6.29
C PHE A 77 2.52 -21.29 -5.11
N TYR A 78 1.54 -20.63 -4.49
CA TYR A 78 1.73 -19.82 -3.28
C TYR A 78 2.42 -20.63 -2.17
N ASN A 79 1.88 -21.81 -1.85
CA ASN A 79 2.44 -22.68 -0.81
C ASN A 79 3.88 -23.13 -1.15
N SER A 80 4.22 -23.26 -2.43
CA SER A 80 5.59 -23.61 -2.84
C SER A 80 6.62 -22.48 -2.60
N LEU A 81 6.16 -21.22 -2.48
CA LEU A 81 7.04 -20.07 -2.22
C LEU A 81 7.51 -19.99 -0.77
N GLU A 82 6.69 -20.47 0.18
CA GLU A 82 6.97 -20.39 1.62
C GLU A 82 8.27 -21.10 2.03
N ILE A 83 8.64 -22.15 1.29
CA ILE A 83 9.80 -23.01 1.58
C ILE A 83 11.08 -22.62 0.83
N LEU A 84 11.09 -21.48 0.10
CA LEU A 84 12.27 -21.07 -0.65
C LEU A 84 13.46 -20.81 0.27
N ASP A 85 14.63 -21.32 -0.11
CA ASP A 85 15.86 -21.05 0.63
C ASP A 85 16.28 -19.57 0.53
N LYS A 86 17.00 -19.09 1.55
CA LYS A 86 17.75 -17.81 1.45
C LYS A 86 18.96 -17.96 0.51
N LYS A 87 19.27 -16.89 -0.22
CA LYS A 87 20.48 -16.75 -1.04
C LYS A 87 21.70 -16.71 -0.12
N ALA A 88 22.77 -17.42 -0.49
CA ALA A 88 23.99 -17.50 0.32
C ALA A 88 24.79 -16.20 0.34
N ASP A 89 24.60 -15.36 -0.69
CA ASP A 89 25.27 -14.09 -0.92
C ASP A 89 24.39 -12.87 -0.54
N TYR A 90 23.29 -13.08 0.19
CA TYR A 90 22.44 -11.98 0.62
C TYR A 90 23.16 -11.10 1.66
N PRO A 91 23.31 -9.78 1.42
CA PRO A 91 24.23 -8.93 2.18
C PRO A 91 23.68 -8.50 3.55
N TYR A 92 22.39 -8.69 3.82
CA TYR A 92 21.74 -8.21 5.04
C TYR A 92 21.46 -9.35 6.04
N GLU A 93 21.53 -9.02 7.32
CA GLU A 93 21.14 -9.92 8.40
C GLU A 93 19.76 -9.53 8.92
N GLU A 94 18.77 -10.36 8.63
CA GLU A 94 17.35 -10.11 8.95
C GLU A 94 16.84 -11.13 9.98
N PRO A 95 17.15 -10.92 11.27
CA PRO A 95 16.66 -11.79 12.33
C PRO A 95 15.19 -11.51 12.62
N SER A 96 14.40 -12.56 12.84
CA SER A 96 13.00 -12.44 13.29
C SER A 96 12.87 -12.64 14.81
N GLY A 97 13.86 -13.25 15.46
CA GLY A 97 13.86 -13.49 16.89
C GLY A 97 14.19 -12.25 17.70
N ILE A 98 13.39 -11.97 18.74
CA ILE A 98 13.59 -10.77 19.58
C ILE A 98 15.01 -10.65 20.17
N ASN A 99 15.62 -11.77 20.55
CA ASN A 99 16.96 -11.79 21.13
C ASN A 99 18.04 -11.50 20.07
N GLU A 100 17.85 -11.95 18.83
CA GLU A 100 18.75 -11.69 17.72
C GLU A 100 18.67 -10.23 17.26
N ILE A 101 17.44 -9.73 17.08
CA ILE A 101 17.17 -8.32 16.77
C ILE A 101 17.87 -7.43 17.80
N LYS A 102 17.68 -7.69 19.10
CA LYS A 102 18.32 -6.92 20.17
C LYS A 102 19.84 -6.92 20.10
N ARG A 103 20.48 -8.00 19.63
CA ARG A 103 21.95 -8.05 19.47
C ARG A 103 22.45 -7.22 18.29
N LYS A 104 21.62 -7.08 17.25
CA LYS A 104 21.94 -6.34 16.02
C LYS A 104 21.55 -4.86 16.09
N THR A 105 20.58 -4.51 16.93
CA THR A 105 20.22 -3.13 17.21
C THR A 105 21.39 -2.38 17.85
N SER A 106 21.56 -1.11 17.47
CA SER A 106 22.50 -0.20 18.12
C SER A 106 22.24 -0.18 19.62
N GLN A 107 23.27 -0.52 20.40
CA GLN A 107 23.22 -0.43 21.86
C GLN A 107 23.35 1.01 22.37
N GLU A 108 23.55 1.96 21.46
CA GLU A 108 23.54 3.37 21.81
C GLU A 108 22.16 3.74 22.35
N LYS A 109 22.14 4.28 23.57
CA LYS A 109 20.92 4.82 24.14
C LYS A 109 20.56 6.07 23.36
N ILE A 110 19.55 5.96 22.50
CA ILE A 110 18.89 7.14 21.92
C ILE A 110 18.31 7.93 23.09
N THR A 111 18.91 9.09 23.36
CA THR A 111 18.40 10.03 24.35
C THR A 111 17.42 10.94 23.65
N PHE A 112 16.15 10.83 24.03
CA PHE A 112 15.17 11.84 23.65
C PHE A 112 15.31 13.03 24.60
N PRO A 113 15.20 14.28 24.10
CA PRO A 113 15.07 15.42 24.97
C PRO A 113 13.85 15.18 25.87
N LYS A 114 14.07 15.13 27.18
CA LYS A 114 12.96 15.05 28.13
C LYS A 114 12.15 16.33 27.98
N ILE A 115 10.94 16.23 27.42
CA ILE A 115 9.95 17.29 27.54
C ILE A 115 9.47 17.21 29.00
N LEU A 116 10.09 18.01 29.87
CA LEU A 116 9.79 18.01 31.30
C LEU A 116 8.51 18.81 31.61
N ASP A 117 8.17 19.75 30.75
CA ASP A 117 7.00 20.61 30.91
C ASP A 117 5.76 19.96 30.28
N LYS A 118 4.73 19.76 31.10
CA LYS A 118 3.45 19.18 30.68
C LYS A 118 2.73 20.07 29.68
N ASP A 119 2.85 21.38 29.78
CA ASP A 119 2.17 22.33 28.91
C ASP A 119 2.81 22.29 27.51
N VAL A 120 4.15 22.27 27.46
CA VAL A 120 4.89 22.08 26.20
C VAL A 120 4.55 20.73 25.55
N LEU A 121 4.40 19.67 26.36
CA LEU A 121 4.00 18.35 25.82
C LEU A 121 2.58 18.40 25.26
N TYR A 122 1.66 19.02 25.97
CA TYR A 122 0.28 19.19 25.53
C TYR A 122 0.20 19.93 24.20
N GLU A 123 0.86 21.09 24.09
CA GLU A 123 0.88 21.90 22.85
C GLU A 123 1.45 21.11 21.66
N ARG A 124 2.50 20.30 21.88
CA ARG A 124 3.08 19.48 20.80
C ARG A 124 2.14 18.37 20.35
N ILE A 125 1.49 17.69 21.29
CA ILE A 125 0.51 16.63 20.97
C ILE A 125 -0.71 17.23 20.28
N TYR A 126 -1.22 18.35 20.80
CA TYR A 126 -2.37 19.04 20.27
C TYR A 126 -2.09 19.57 18.86
N GLY A 127 -0.95 20.22 18.65
CA GLY A 127 -0.50 20.65 17.33
C GLY A 127 -0.30 19.49 16.35
N ALA A 128 0.25 18.36 16.80
CA ALA A 128 0.38 17.17 15.96
C ALA A 128 -0.99 16.58 15.57
N TRP A 129 -1.94 16.55 16.50
CA TRP A 129 -3.30 16.09 16.25
C TRP A 129 -4.02 17.00 15.25
N LEU A 130 -3.98 18.33 15.46
CA LEU A 130 -4.53 19.30 14.52
C LEU A 130 -3.87 19.22 13.15
N GLY A 131 -2.55 19.11 13.10
CA GLY A 131 -1.79 18.94 11.85
C GLY A 131 -2.22 17.69 11.09
N ARG A 132 -2.47 16.57 11.78
CA ARG A 132 -3.03 15.36 11.16
C ARG A 132 -4.45 15.59 10.64
N CYS A 133 -5.33 16.22 11.42
CA CYS A 133 -6.69 16.53 10.98
C CYS A 133 -6.70 17.40 9.72
N ILE A 134 -5.92 18.48 9.71
CA ILE A 134 -5.77 19.40 8.57
C ILE A 134 -5.17 18.65 7.36
N GLY A 135 -4.10 17.89 7.58
CA GLY A 135 -3.44 17.13 6.51
C GLY A 135 -4.35 16.08 5.87
N CYS A 136 -5.11 15.32 6.67
CA CYS A 136 -6.08 14.36 6.16
C CYS A 136 -7.21 15.05 5.37
N LEU A 137 -7.70 16.18 5.86
CA LEU A 137 -8.78 16.94 5.22
C LEU A 137 -8.33 17.54 3.88
N LEU A 138 -7.17 18.22 3.87
CA LEU A 138 -6.63 18.85 2.67
C LEU A 138 -6.05 17.84 1.66
N GLY A 139 -5.57 16.69 2.14
CA GLY A 139 -5.04 15.64 1.28
C GLY A 139 -6.14 14.85 0.55
N LYS A 140 -7.35 14.79 1.11
CA LYS A 140 -8.41 13.92 0.58
C LYS A 140 -8.84 14.24 -0.86
N PRO A 141 -9.02 15.52 -1.26
CA PRO A 141 -9.42 15.87 -2.63
C PRO A 141 -8.36 15.54 -3.69
N VAL A 142 -7.10 15.38 -3.29
CA VAL A 142 -5.94 15.21 -4.19
C VAL A 142 -5.19 13.90 -3.93
N GLU A 143 -5.82 12.96 -3.23
CA GLU A 143 -5.25 11.66 -2.92
C GLU A 143 -4.91 10.90 -4.21
N GLY A 144 -3.65 10.49 -4.35
CA GLY A 144 -3.15 9.81 -5.55
C GLY A 144 -2.74 10.74 -6.70
N TRP A 145 -2.88 12.06 -6.58
CA TRP A 145 -2.49 12.99 -7.64
C TRP A 145 -0.97 13.23 -7.64
N PRO A 146 -0.31 13.25 -8.81
CA PRO A 146 1.04 13.77 -8.95
C PRO A 146 1.10 15.25 -8.53
N LYS A 147 2.20 15.67 -7.92
CA LYS A 147 2.44 17.07 -7.52
C LYS A 147 2.09 18.09 -8.62
N LYS A 148 2.46 17.79 -9.87
CA LYS A 148 2.22 18.67 -11.03
C LYS A 148 0.72 18.93 -11.26
N GLU A 149 -0.13 17.93 -11.06
CA GLU A 149 -1.58 18.06 -11.24
C GLU A 149 -2.19 18.93 -10.14
N ILE A 150 -1.75 18.75 -8.90
CA ILE A 150 -2.14 19.60 -7.77
C ILE A 150 -1.77 21.06 -8.03
N GLU A 151 -0.53 21.33 -8.46
CA GLU A 151 -0.10 22.70 -8.76
C GLU A 151 -0.88 23.32 -9.93
N ASN A 152 -1.14 22.56 -10.99
CA ASN A 152 -1.91 23.04 -12.14
C ASN A 152 -3.34 23.41 -11.74
N TYR A 153 -3.98 22.57 -10.92
CA TYR A 153 -5.33 22.83 -10.40
C TYR A 153 -5.37 24.13 -9.60
N LEU A 154 -4.43 24.29 -8.65
CA LEU A 154 -4.36 25.48 -7.80
C LEU A 154 -4.05 26.75 -8.60
N LYS A 155 -3.20 26.68 -9.62
CA LYS A 155 -2.92 27.83 -10.51
C LYS A 155 -4.12 28.20 -11.38
N THR A 156 -4.86 27.20 -11.89
CA THR A 156 -6.05 27.42 -12.72
C THR A 156 -7.20 28.04 -11.93
N THR A 157 -7.21 27.82 -10.61
CA THR A 157 -8.22 28.34 -9.67
C THR A 157 -7.72 29.55 -8.87
N ASP A 158 -6.63 30.20 -9.30
CA ASP A 158 -5.99 31.35 -8.63
C ASP A 158 -5.76 31.15 -7.11
N SER A 159 -5.53 29.91 -6.71
CA SER A 159 -5.40 29.46 -5.31
C SER A 159 -4.01 28.93 -4.98
N TYR A 160 -3.01 29.22 -5.82
CA TYR A 160 -1.62 28.82 -5.59
C TYR A 160 -0.79 29.96 -4.97
N PRO A 161 -0.01 29.73 -3.88
CA PRO A 161 0.03 28.51 -3.08
C PRO A 161 -1.26 28.36 -2.23
N LEU A 162 -1.65 27.11 -1.95
CA LEU A 162 -2.83 26.82 -1.15
C LEU A 162 -2.68 27.41 0.26
N GLN A 163 -3.58 28.30 0.64
CA GLN A 163 -3.61 28.93 1.97
C GLN A 163 -4.69 28.35 2.90
N ASP A 164 -5.74 27.75 2.33
CA ASP A 164 -6.89 27.25 3.07
C ASP A 164 -7.44 25.97 2.40
N TYR A 165 -8.75 25.85 2.20
CA TYR A 165 -9.37 24.72 1.51
C TYR A 165 -9.12 24.74 0.00
N PHE A 166 -9.11 23.54 -0.60
CA PHE A 166 -9.16 23.41 -2.05
C PHE A 166 -10.46 24.05 -2.58
N PRO A 167 -10.38 24.94 -3.59
CA PRO A 167 -11.57 25.54 -4.17
C PRO A 167 -12.41 24.45 -4.85
N TYR A 168 -13.74 24.60 -4.81
CA TYR A 168 -14.64 23.79 -5.62
C TYR A 168 -14.72 24.41 -7.02
N ALA A 169 -14.19 23.73 -8.03
CA ALA A 169 -14.43 24.09 -9.42
C ALA A 169 -15.64 23.28 -9.92
N PRO A 170 -16.84 23.88 -10.07
CA PRO A 170 -17.95 23.19 -10.71
C PRO A 170 -17.60 22.83 -12.15
N ASP A 171 -18.07 21.68 -12.62
CA ASP A 171 -17.92 21.25 -14.01
C ASP A 171 -18.48 22.33 -14.97
N LYS A 172 -17.73 22.64 -16.03
CA LYS A 172 -18.21 23.49 -17.14
C LYS A 172 -19.00 22.67 -18.15
#